data_AF-A0A8I2YSV7-F1
#
_entry.id   AF-A0A8I2YSV7-F1
#
_cell.length_a   1.000
_cell.length_b   1.000
_cell.length_c   1.000
_cell.angle_alpha   90.00
_cell.angle_beta   90.00
_cell.angle_gamma   90.00
#
_symmetry.space_group_name_H-M   'P 1'
#
loop_
_entity.id
_entity.type
_entity.pdbx_description
1 polymer ?
#
loop_
_entity_poly.entity_id
_entity_poly.type
_entity_poly.pdbx_seq_one_letter_code
_entity_poly.pdbx_strand_id
1 'polypeptide(L)' 'MAPVFSCRWDWCRSSFASIDALHTHVKLEHIWPMKPMRKADIALMRRMDLQSLHSSPNTDSSIVSQGILSTSVRSWL' A
#
# COMPACT_ATOMS: atom_id res chain seq x y z
N MET A 1 -33.70 -0.26 -17.86
CA MET A 1 -32.25 -0.02 -18.01
C MET A 1 -31.53 -1.31 -17.63
N ALA A 2 -30.71 -1.90 -18.51
CA ALA A 2 -29.86 -3.02 -18.12
C ALA A 2 -28.72 -2.53 -17.21
N PRO A 3 -28.27 -3.30 -16.21
CA PRO A 3 -27.15 -2.91 -15.38
C PRO A 3 -25.86 -2.83 -16.20
N VAL A 4 -25.08 -1.77 -16.01
CA VAL A 4 -23.76 -1.58 -16.62
C VAL A 4 -22.70 -1.83 -15.56
N PHE A 5 -21.70 -2.64 -15.89
CA PHE A 5 -20.61 -3.01 -14.97
C PHE A 5 -19.36 -2.21 -15.31
N SER A 6 -19.05 -1.20 -14.49
CA SER A 6 -17.84 -0.38 -14.66
C SER A 6 -16.62 -1.03 -14.01
N CYS A 7 -15.48 -1.01 -14.69
CA CYS A 7 -14.20 -1.33 -14.08
C CYS A 7 -13.84 -0.26 -13.03
N ARG A 8 -13.31 -0.69 -11.88
CA ARG A 8 -12.91 0.19 -10.77
C ARG A 8 -11.41 0.23 -10.54
N TRP A 9 -10.63 -0.31 -11.47
CA TRP A 9 -9.18 -0.23 -11.40
C TRP A 9 -8.73 1.21 -11.62
N ASP A 10 -7.64 1.61 -10.97
CA ASP A 10 -7.12 2.96 -11.12
C ASP A 10 -6.85 3.27 -12.60
N TRP A 11 -7.46 4.37 -13.05
CA TRP A 11 -7.33 4.94 -14.39
C TRP A 11 -7.93 4.08 -15.52
N CYS A 12 -8.67 3.03 -15.18
CA CYS A 12 -9.47 2.28 -16.14
C CYS A 12 -10.88 2.89 -16.28
N ARG A 13 -11.32 3.12 -17.52
CA ARG A 13 -12.66 3.68 -17.83
C ARG A 13 -13.57 2.71 -18.61
N SER A 14 -13.20 1.43 -18.68
CA SER A 14 -13.97 0.42 -19.41
C SER A 14 -15.26 0.06 -18.67
N SER A 15 -16.34 -0.12 -19.43
CA SER A 15 -17.66 -0.54 -18.93
C SER A 15 -18.21 -1.70 -19.76
N PHE A 16 -18.90 -2.62 -19.12
CA PHE A 16 -19.34 -3.88 -19.73
C PHE A 16 -20.83 -4.13 -19.49
N ALA A 17 -21.44 -4.90 -20.40
CA ALA A 17 -22.85 -5.31 -20.29
C ALA A 17 -23.04 -6.57 -19.41
N SER A 18 -21.96 -7.27 -19.06
CA SER A 18 -22.00 -8.48 -18.23
C SER A 18 -20.85 -8.54 -17.23
N ILE A 19 -21.06 -9.28 -16.14
CA ILE A 19 -20.05 -9.53 -15.11
C ILE A 19 -18.89 -10.36 -15.67
N ASP A 20 -19.16 -11.36 -16.50
CA ASP A 20 -18.12 -12.18 -17.13
C ASP A 20 -17.16 -11.36 -18.01
N ALA A 21 -17.69 -10.39 -18.74
CA ALA A 21 -16.87 -9.49 -19.55
C ALA A 21 -15.99 -8.59 -18.67
N LEU A 22 -16.53 -8.05 -17.57
CA LEU A 22 -15.75 -7.29 -16.59
C LEU A 22 -14.65 -8.16 -15.96
N HIS A 23 -14.97 -9.38 -15.56
CA HIS A 23 -14.04 -10.29 -14.92
C HIS A 23 -12.89 -10.69 -15.86
N THR A 24 -13.21 -10.98 -17.12
CA THR A 24 -12.23 -11.27 -18.16
C THR A 24 -11.31 -10.07 -18.39
N HIS A 25 -11.88 -8.87 -18.51
CA HIS A 25 -11.11 -7.63 -18.63
C HIS A 25 -10.15 -7.44 -17.44
N VAL A 26 -10.64 -7.57 -16.20
CA VAL A 26 -9.80 -7.34 -15.02
C VAL A 26 -8.63 -8.32 -14.95
N LYS A 27 -8.86 -9.60 -15.28
CA LYS A 27 -7.80 -10.61 -15.31
C LYS A 27 -6.73 -10.31 -16.35
N LEU A 28 -7.15 -10.05 -17.58
CA LEU A 28 -6.24 -9.92 -18.72
C LEU A 28 -5.51 -8.59 -18.73
N GLU A 29 -6.19 -7.49 -18.39
CA GLU A 29 -5.63 -6.14 -18.52
C GLU A 29 -4.93 -5.67 -17.25
N HIS A 30 -5.41 -6.08 -16.07
CA HIS A 30 -4.89 -5.57 -14.80
C HIS A 30 -4.04 -6.59 -14.06
N ILE A 31 -4.46 -7.86 -13.98
CA ILE A 31 -3.78 -8.83 -13.13
C ILE A 31 -2.58 -9.48 -13.83
N TRP A 32 -2.78 -10.07 -15.01
CA TRP A 32 -1.76 -10.85 -15.69
C TRP A 32 -0.54 -10.06 -16.19
N PRO A 33 -0.68 -8.80 -16.65
CA PRO A 33 0.47 -8.01 -17.09
C PRO A 33 1.36 -7.59 -15.91
N MET A 34 0.85 -7.60 -14.68
CA MET A 34 1.62 -7.24 -13.50
C MET A 34 2.66 -8.31 -13.17
N LYS A 35 3.91 -7.88 -12.97
CA LYS A 35 5.00 -8.75 -12.55
C LYS A 35 4.70 -9.30 -11.14
N PRO A 36 4.61 -10.64 -10.96
CA PRO A 36 4.42 -11.22 -9.65
C PRO A 36 5.60 -10.88 -8.72
N MET A 37 5.29 -10.51 -7.47
CA MET A 37 6.29 -10.19 -6.47
C MET A 37 6.31 -11.24 -5.36
N ARG A 38 7.52 -11.57 -4.88
CA ARG A 38 7.66 -12.45 -3.72
C ARG A 38 7.29 -11.68 -2.46
N LYS A 39 6.74 -12.38 -1.47
CA LYS A 39 6.37 -11.78 -0.16
C LYS A 39 7.57 -11.12 0.53
N ALA A 40 8.77 -11.70 0.41
CA ALA A 40 9.99 -11.13 0.95
C ALA A 40 10.33 -9.77 0.33
N ASP A 41 10.17 -9.63 -0.98
CA ASP A 41 10.42 -8.37 -1.70
C ASP A 41 9.43 -7.29 -1.27
N ILE A 42 8.16 -7.65 -1.07
CA ILE A 42 7.13 -6.74 -0.53
C ILE A 42 7.52 -6.24 0.87
N ALA A 43 8.01 -7.13 1.73
CA ALA A 43 8.44 -6.76 3.08
C ALA A 43 9.67 -5.85 3.07
N LEU A 44 10.62 -6.10 2.16
CA LEU A 44 11.81 -5.28 1.98
C LEU A 44 11.44 -3.87 1.53
N MET A 45 10.63 -3.73 0.47
CA MET A 45 10.22 -2.42 -0.05
C MET A 45 9.52 -1.58 1.03
N ARG A 46 8.57 -2.18 1.76
CA ARG A 46 7.88 -1.49 2.86
C ARG A 46 8.84 -0.99 3.94
N ARG A 47 9.88 -1.76 4.26
CA ARG A 47 10.90 -1.33 5.24
C ARG A 47 11.69 -0.14 4.71
N MET A 48 12.05 -0.15 3.44
CA MET A 48 12.79 0.95 2.80
C MET A 48 11.94 2.23 2.73
N ASP A 49 10.65 2.13 2.41
CA ASP A 49 9.73 3.28 2.38
C ASP A 49 9.63 3.94 3.75
N LEU A 50 9.53 3.14 4.82
CA LEU A 50 9.52 3.65 6.20
C LEU A 50 10.85 4.34 6.58
N GLN A 51 11.99 3.76 6.18
CA GLN A 51 13.30 4.39 6.41
C GLN A 51 13.44 5.71 5.65
N SER A 52 12.95 5.78 4.42
CA SER A 52 12.97 6.99 3.60
C SER A 52 12.19 8.14 4.26
N LEU A 53 11.01 7.85 4.81
CA LEU A 53 10.22 8.84 5.56
C LEU A 53 10.92 9.35 6.82
N HIS A 54 11.70 8.48 7.49
CA HIS A 54 12.45 8.85 8.70
C HIS A 54 13.79 9.54 8.41
N SER A 55 14.24 9.55 7.15
CA SER A 55 15.54 10.09 6.75
C SER A 55 15.50 11.57 6.40
N SER A 56 14.38 12.27 6.57
CA SER A 56 14.38 13.74 6.50
C SER A 56 15.13 14.26 7.72
N PRO A 57 16.37 14.77 7.57
CA PRO A 57 17.05 15.41 8.66
C PRO A 57 16.34 16.74 8.82
N ASN A 58 15.49 16.88 9.83
CA ASN A 58 15.12 18.19 10.32
C ASN A 58 16.42 18.86 10.77
N THR A 59 17.06 19.62 9.89
CA THR A 59 18.01 20.66 10.28
C THR A 59 17.20 21.79 10.91
N ASP A 60 16.73 21.56 12.14
CA ASP A 60 16.38 22.64 13.05
C ASP A 60 17.08 22.38 14.39
N SER A 61 18.21 23.07 14.47
CA SER A 61 19.00 23.54 15.60
C SER A 61 18.55 23.23 17.03
N SER A 62 19.56 22.92 17.86
CA SER A 62 19.73 23.32 19.27
C SER A 62 19.54 22.23 20.33
N ILE A 63 20.69 21.81 20.85
CA ILE A 63 20.98 21.30 22.20
C ILE A 63 19.90 21.67 23.25
N VAL A 64 19.25 20.68 23.88
CA VAL A 64 19.03 20.60 25.35
C VAL A 64 18.85 19.13 25.78
N SER A 65 19.53 18.85 26.89
CA SER A 65 19.71 17.62 27.66
C SER A 65 18.48 16.78 28.06
N GLN A 66 18.72 15.46 28.10
CA GLN A 66 18.34 14.45 29.11
C GLN A 66 16.93 14.46 29.74
N GLY A 67 16.28 13.30 29.69
CA GLY A 67 15.15 12.93 30.56
C GLY A 67 14.75 11.46 30.43
N ILE A 68 15.34 10.60 31.28
CA ILE A 68 14.95 9.21 31.50
C ILE A 68 13.53 9.15 32.09
N LEU A 69 12.66 8.22 31.65
CA LEU A 69 11.60 7.55 32.44
C LEU A 69 11.01 6.41 31.56
N SER A 70 11.32 5.13 31.75
CA SER A 70 10.79 4.17 32.73
C SER A 70 9.28 3.93 32.71
N THR A 71 8.92 2.63 32.74
CA THR A 71 7.58 1.98 32.87
C THR A 71 6.78 1.84 31.56
N SER A 72 6.03 0.77 31.26
CA SER A 72 5.61 -0.44 31.97
C SER A 72 5.20 -1.49 30.93
N VAL A 73 5.69 -2.73 31.05
CA VAL A 73 5.12 -3.89 30.35
C VAL A 73 3.66 -4.09 30.82
N ARG A 74 2.70 -4.02 29.89
CA ARG A 74 1.32 -4.44 30.15
C ARG A 74 1.16 -5.89 29.70
N SER A 75 1.08 -6.75 30.71
CA SER A 75 0.53 -8.10 30.65
C SER A 75 -0.92 -8.04 30.15
N TRP A 76 -1.26 -8.86 29.16
CA TRP A 76 -2.64 -9.12 28.76
C TRP A 76 -2.95 -10.58 29.07
N LEU A 77 -4.01 -10.76 29.86
CA LEU A 77 -4.65 -12.00 30.26
C LEU A 77 -5.03 -12.87 29.06
#